data_AF-A0A315XAK6-F1
#
_entry.id   AF-A0A315XAK6-F1
#
_cell.length_a   1.000
_cell.length_b   1.000
_cell.length_c   1.000
_cell.angle_alpha   90.00
_cell.angle_beta   90.00
_cell.angle_gamma   90.00
#
_symmetry.space_group_name_H-M   'P 1'
#
loop_
_entity.id
_entity.type
_entity.pdbx_description
1 polymer ?
#
loop_
_entity_poly.entity_id
_entity_poly.type
_entity_poly.pdbx_seq_one_letter_code
_entity_poly.pdbx_strand_id
1 'polypeptide(L)'
;MKLRPGVHEVFQQLRTDGHTIYLWSGMGPRWEVVKRFELHEHITDCFWKPLTDHHARMEQLGIPVWPDYVIDDHVEIIQAFTGLHVPEPKLPLERDREMWRVYDEIQRFVSGPG
;
A
#
# COMPACT_ATOMS: atom_id res chain seq x y z
N MET A 1 14.50 10.95 -5.10
CA MET A 1 13.46 10.06 -4.54
C MET A 1 14.16 8.99 -3.72
N LYS A 2 13.70 8.75 -2.48
CA LYS A 2 14.18 7.71 -1.57
C LYS A 2 12.98 6.89 -1.11
N LEU A 3 13.16 5.62 -0.77
CA LEU A 3 12.16 4.85 -0.04
C LEU A 3 12.06 5.35 1.40
N ARG A 4 10.88 5.21 2.02
CA ARG A 4 10.78 5.30 3.48
C ARG A 4 11.60 4.16 4.11
N PRO A 5 12.19 4.36 5.30
CA PRO A 5 12.83 3.28 6.04
C PRO A 5 11.85 2.13 6.30
N GLY A 6 12.31 0.89 6.18
CA GLY A 6 11.52 -0.31 6.47
C GLY A 6 10.69 -0.87 5.32
N VAL A 7 10.69 -0.24 4.12
CA VAL A 7 9.85 -0.73 3.01
C VAL A 7 10.17 -2.17 2.62
N HIS A 8 11.46 -2.51 2.45
CA HIS A 8 11.85 -3.88 2.05
C HIS A 8 11.52 -4.88 3.15
N GLU A 9 11.88 -4.56 4.38
CA GLU A 9 11.68 -5.43 5.55
C GLU A 9 10.20 -5.70 5.78
N VAL A 10 9.36 -4.67 5.72
CA VAL A 10 7.91 -4.80 5.91
C VAL A 10 7.27 -5.56 4.75
N PHE A 11 7.65 -5.28 3.51
CA PHE A 11 7.11 -6.01 2.35
C PHE A 11 7.50 -7.49 2.36
N GLN A 12 8.75 -7.80 2.76
CA GLN A 12 9.20 -9.17 2.93
C GLN A 12 8.41 -9.88 4.05
N GLN A 13 8.21 -9.22 5.19
CA GLN A 13 7.46 -9.80 6.30
C GLN A 13 6.01 -10.05 5.90
N LEU A 14 5.35 -9.06 5.29
CA LEU A 14 3.96 -9.20 4.83
C LEU A 14 3.81 -10.38 3.84
N ARG A 15 4.72 -10.52 2.88
CA ARG A 15 4.72 -11.67 1.97
C ARG A 15 4.95 -12.99 2.70
N THR A 16 5.85 -13.01 3.68
CA THR A 16 6.16 -14.19 4.49
C THR A 16 4.94 -14.64 5.30
N ASP A 17 4.15 -13.68 5.77
CA ASP A 17 2.90 -13.93 6.49
C ASP A 17 1.74 -14.35 5.57
N GLY A 18 1.97 -14.40 4.25
CA GLY A 18 1.01 -14.85 3.24
C GLY A 18 0.19 -13.72 2.60
N HIS A 19 0.53 -12.45 2.83
CA HIS A 19 -0.15 -11.34 2.18
C HIS A 19 0.27 -11.18 0.72
N THR A 20 -0.67 -10.70 -0.09
CA THR A 20 -0.43 -10.33 -1.49
C THR A 20 -0.47 -8.81 -1.60
N ILE A 21 0.59 -8.19 -2.13
CA ILE A 21 0.74 -6.73 -2.17
C ILE A 21 0.52 -6.22 -3.60
N TYR A 22 -0.37 -5.24 -3.75
CA TYR A 22 -0.65 -4.52 -4.99
C TYR A 22 -0.29 -3.04 -4.85
N LEU A 23 0.20 -2.42 -5.92
CA LEU A 23 0.56 -1.00 -5.92
C LEU A 23 -0.41 -0.20 -6.80
N TRP A 24 -1.15 0.72 -6.19
CA TRP A 24 -2.07 1.60 -6.94
C TRP A 24 -1.52 3.02 -6.98
N SER A 25 -1.55 3.67 -8.14
CA SER A 25 -1.08 5.05 -8.27
C SER A 25 -1.98 5.89 -9.18
N GLY A 26 -2.18 7.16 -8.79
CA GLY A 26 -2.85 8.15 -9.63
C GLY A 26 -2.08 8.53 -10.89
N MET A 27 -0.81 8.11 -11.01
CA MET A 27 0.05 8.33 -12.17
C MET A 27 0.17 7.11 -13.08
N GLY A 28 -0.72 6.12 -12.90
CA GLY A 28 -0.73 4.84 -13.62
C GLY A 28 0.19 3.78 -13.01
N PRO A 29 0.24 2.58 -13.60
CA PRO A 29 1.04 1.45 -13.11
C PRO A 29 2.53 1.81 -12.99
N ARG A 30 3.05 1.87 -11.75
CA ARG A 30 4.41 2.40 -11.44
C ARG A 30 5.51 1.34 -11.46
N TRP A 31 5.52 0.48 -12.48
CA TRP A 31 6.52 -0.60 -12.61
C TRP A 31 7.96 -0.08 -12.65
N GLU A 32 8.18 1.16 -13.10
CA GLU A 32 9.50 1.79 -13.09
C GLU A 32 10.01 2.08 -11.67
N VAL A 33 9.11 2.40 -10.73
CA VAL A 33 9.45 2.57 -9.30
C VAL A 33 9.76 1.22 -8.68
N VAL A 34 8.91 0.22 -8.94
CA VAL A 34 9.12 -1.16 -8.49
C VAL A 34 10.49 -1.68 -8.92
N LYS A 35 10.84 -1.51 -10.20
CA LYS A 35 12.14 -1.92 -10.75
C LYS A 35 13.29 -1.14 -10.14
N ARG A 36 13.17 0.19 -10.05
CA ARG A 36 14.24 1.07 -9.54
C ARG A 36 14.64 0.73 -8.11
N PHE A 37 13.68 0.33 -7.29
CA PHE A 37 13.89 0.00 -5.89
C PHE A 37 13.83 -1.51 -5.62
N GLU A 38 13.95 -2.34 -6.67
CA GLU A 38 14.06 -3.80 -6.55
C GLU A 38 12.86 -4.48 -5.84
N LEU A 39 11.68 -3.87 -5.83
CA LEU A 39 10.48 -4.37 -5.11
C LEU A 39 9.69 -5.46 -5.86
N HIS A 40 10.18 -5.88 -7.04
CA HIS A 40 9.52 -6.82 -7.94
C HIS A 40 9.12 -8.16 -7.29
N GLU A 41 9.88 -8.62 -6.30
CA GLU A 41 9.56 -9.87 -5.59
C GLU A 41 8.45 -9.71 -4.55
N HIS A 42 8.06 -8.47 -4.23
CA HIS A 42 7.04 -8.17 -3.23
C HIS A 42 5.72 -7.71 -3.86
N ILE A 43 5.77 -7.03 -5.00
CA ILE A 43 4.60 -6.46 -5.67
C ILE A 43 4.05 -7.42 -6.71
N THR A 44 2.78 -7.80 -6.56
CA THR A 44 2.09 -8.74 -7.46
C THR A 44 1.66 -8.06 -8.75
N ASP A 45 1.08 -6.86 -8.66
CA ASP A 45 0.72 -6.05 -9.83
C ASP A 45 0.61 -4.56 -9.48
N CYS A 46 0.64 -3.71 -10.51
CA CYS A 46 0.47 -2.27 -10.42
C CYS A 46 -0.77 -1.81 -11.20
N PHE A 47 -1.62 -1.00 -10.57
CA PHE A 47 -2.85 -0.51 -11.18
C PHE A 47 -2.98 1.01 -11.15
N TRP A 48 -3.87 1.54 -11.98
CA TRP A 48 -4.39 2.90 -11.81
C TRP A 48 -5.19 2.99 -10.51
N LYS A 49 -4.91 4.00 -9.69
CA LYS A 49 -5.72 4.29 -8.51
C LYS A 49 -7.06 4.88 -8.95
N PRO A 50 -8.22 4.40 -8.45
CA PRO A 50 -9.47 5.08 -8.68
C PRO A 50 -9.46 6.40 -7.89
N LEU A 51 -9.35 7.54 -8.57
CA LEU A 51 -9.24 8.86 -7.92
C LEU A 51 -10.58 9.47 -7.50
N THR A 52 -11.69 8.97 -8.05
CA THR A 52 -13.07 9.36 -7.76
C THR A 52 -13.95 8.12 -7.80
N ASP A 53 -15.15 8.18 -7.22
CA ASP A 53 -16.15 7.08 -7.25
C ASP A 53 -15.51 5.71 -7.01
N HIS A 54 -14.74 5.61 -5.92
CA HIS A 54 -13.64 4.65 -5.78
C HIS A 54 -14.01 3.20 -6.09
N HIS A 55 -15.21 2.77 -5.69
CA HIS A 55 -15.72 1.42 -5.96
C HIS A 55 -16.16 1.23 -7.41
N ALA A 56 -16.95 2.16 -7.96
CA ALA A 56 -17.49 2.05 -9.32
C ALA A 56 -16.38 2.12 -10.39
N ARG A 57 -15.30 2.85 -10.11
CA ARG A 57 -14.17 2.95 -11.04
C ARG A 57 -13.25 1.74 -11.06
N MET A 58 -13.32 0.84 -10.09
CA MET A 58 -12.52 -0.39 -10.08
C MET A 58 -12.70 -1.19 -11.38
N GLU A 59 -13.96 -1.43 -11.76
CA GLU A 59 -14.30 -2.17 -12.98
C GLU A 59 -13.85 -1.42 -14.24
N GLN A 60 -14.09 -0.11 -14.30
CA GLN A 60 -13.68 0.73 -15.43
C GLN A 60 -12.17 0.77 -15.63
N LEU A 61 -11.41 0.69 -14.53
CA LEU A 61 -9.94 0.64 -14.54
C LEU A 61 -9.40 -0.78 -14.72
N GLY A 62 -10.28 -1.79 -14.83
CA GLY A 62 -9.90 -3.18 -15.02
C GLY A 62 -9.15 -3.78 -13.83
N ILE A 63 -9.40 -3.28 -12.61
CA ILE A 63 -8.77 -3.79 -11.39
C ILE A 63 -9.49 -5.08 -10.98
N PRO A 64 -8.84 -6.26 -11.09
CA PRO A 64 -9.53 -7.54 -10.90
C PRO A 64 -9.60 -7.97 -9.43
N VAL A 65 -9.00 -7.19 -8.53
CA VAL A 65 -8.84 -7.54 -7.12
C VAL A 65 -9.49 -6.50 -6.22
N TRP A 66 -10.25 -6.97 -5.24
CA TRP A 66 -10.78 -6.13 -4.17
C TRP A 66 -9.83 -6.22 -2.97
N PRO A 67 -9.29 -5.09 -2.46
CA PRO A 67 -8.37 -5.13 -1.34
C PRO A 67 -9.10 -5.42 -0.03
N ASP A 68 -8.55 -6.30 0.80
CA ASP A 68 -9.01 -6.50 2.18
C ASP A 68 -8.60 -5.33 3.09
N TYR A 69 -7.45 -4.70 2.78
CA TYR A 69 -6.88 -3.61 3.56
C TYR A 69 -6.08 -2.67 2.66
N VAL A 70 -6.28 -1.35 2.81
CA VAL A 70 -5.60 -0.32 2.00
C VAL A 70 -4.70 0.57 2.88
N ILE A 71 -3.52 0.92 2.36
CA ILE A 71 -2.60 1.88 2.98
C ILE A 71 -2.47 3.07 2.05
N ASP A 72 -2.85 4.26 2.51
CA ASP A 72 -2.85 5.46 1.67
C ASP A 72 -2.67 6.75 2.49
N ASP A 73 -2.11 7.78 1.87
CA ASP A 73 -1.94 9.12 2.46
C ASP A 73 -3.15 10.03 2.26
N HIS A 74 -4.11 9.58 1.44
CA HIS A 74 -5.38 10.25 1.21
C HIS A 74 -6.48 9.62 2.06
N VAL A 75 -7.11 10.41 2.93
CA VAL A 75 -8.13 9.93 3.87
C VAL A 75 -9.39 9.41 3.15
N GLU A 76 -9.73 9.97 2.00
CA GLU A 76 -10.90 9.57 1.20
C GLU A 76 -10.83 8.11 0.74
N ILE A 77 -9.62 7.59 0.51
CA ILE A 77 -9.42 6.17 0.17
C ILE A 77 -9.75 5.28 1.35
N ILE A 78 -9.37 5.69 2.56
CA ILE A 78 -9.66 4.95 3.80
C ILE A 78 -11.13 5.08 4.20
N GLN A 79 -11.83 6.13 3.73
CA GLN A 79 -13.28 6.23 3.88
C GLN A 79 -14.02 5.30 2.93
N ALA A 80 -13.45 5.03 1.74
CA ALA A 80 -14.02 4.11 0.77
C ALA A 80 -13.68 2.64 1.05
N PHE A 81 -12.50 2.34 1.58
CA PHE A 81 -12.01 0.99 1.82
C PHE A 81 -11.59 0.79 3.27
N THR A 82 -11.64 -0.44 3.77
CA THR A 82 -10.99 -0.78 5.04
C THR A 82 -9.49 -0.56 4.91
N GLY A 83 -8.87 0.13 5.88
CA GLY A 83 -7.46 0.46 5.76
C GLY A 83 -6.89 1.38 6.84
N LEU A 84 -5.67 1.82 6.59
CA LEU A 84 -4.92 2.73 7.45
C LEU A 84 -4.51 3.98 6.68
N HIS A 85 -4.86 5.14 7.25
CA HIS A 85 -4.29 6.41 6.81
C HIS A 85 -2.85 6.54 7.29
N VAL A 86 -1.93 6.80 6.37
CA VAL A 86 -0.51 7.02 6.66
C VAL A 86 -0.11 8.37 6.10
N PRO A 87 0.31 9.35 6.93
CA PRO A 87 0.67 10.66 6.42
C PRO A 87 1.88 10.59 5.46
N GLU A 88 1.96 11.62 4.61
CA GLU A 88 3.12 11.85 3.74
C GLU A 88 4.44 11.76 4.53
N PRO A 89 5.54 11.28 3.90
CA PRO A 89 6.83 11.15 4.57
C PRO A 89 7.31 12.48 5.16
N LYS A 90 7.70 12.47 6.44
CA LYS A 90 8.22 13.65 7.12
C LYS A 90 9.75 13.67 7.08
N LEU A 91 10.34 14.86 6.91
CA LEU A 91 11.78 15.03 6.97
C LEU A 91 12.24 15.32 8.42
N PRO A 92 13.41 14.79 8.85
CA PRO A 92 14.32 13.93 8.10
C PRO A 92 13.79 12.50 7.96
N LEU A 93 13.87 11.97 6.73
CA LEU A 93 13.25 10.69 6.33
C LEU A 93 13.79 9.50 7.13
N GLU A 94 15.02 9.58 7.62
CA GLU A 94 15.71 8.53 8.38
C GLU A 94 15.05 8.26 9.75
N ARG A 95 14.29 9.22 10.27
CA ARG A 95 13.51 9.09 11.52
C ARG A 95 12.10 8.58 11.29
N ASP A 96 11.68 8.44 10.04
CA ASP A 96 10.37 7.94 9.69
C ASP A 96 10.23 6.46 10.11
N ARG A 97 9.06 6.12 10.67
CA ARG A 97 8.74 4.79 11.21
C ARG A 97 7.37 4.30 10.75
N GLU A 98 6.72 5.01 9.82
CA GLU A 98 5.34 4.68 9.46
C GLU A 98 5.21 3.31 8.80
N MET A 99 6.25 2.81 8.10
CA MET A 99 6.19 1.46 7.53
C MET A 99 6.07 0.37 8.60
N TRP A 100 6.74 0.54 9.74
CA TRP A 100 6.60 -0.40 10.86
C TRP A 100 5.22 -0.27 11.52
N ARG A 101 4.68 0.95 11.62
CA ARG A 101 3.29 1.15 12.05
C ARG A 101 2.30 0.47 11.11
N VAL A 102 2.50 0.56 9.79
CA VAL A 102 1.70 -0.13 8.78
C VAL A 102 1.68 -1.63 9.06
N TYR A 103 2.85 -2.23 9.28
CA TYR A 103 2.94 -3.65 9.61
C TYR A 103 2.14 -3.99 10.88
N ASP A 104 2.36 -3.26 11.98
CA ASP A 104 1.68 -3.52 13.24
C ASP A 104 0.15 -3.43 13.13
N GLU A 105 -0.37 -2.46 12.36
CA GLU A 105 -1.82 -2.31 12.17
C GLU A 105 -2.42 -3.41 11.29
N ILE A 106 -1.69 -3.88 10.25
CA ILE A 106 -2.13 -5.05 9.47
C ILE A 106 -2.19 -6.28 10.37
N GLN A 107 -1.19 -6.50 11.24
CA GLN A 107 -1.18 -7.63 12.18
C GLN A 107 -2.36 -7.56 13.18
N ARG A 108 -2.69 -6.37 13.68
CA ARG A 108 -3.89 -6.17 14.52
C ARG A 108 -5.17 -6.44 13.76
N PHE A 109 -5.27 -5.98 12.52
CA PHE A 109 -6.45 -6.21 11.68
C PHE A 109 -6.70 -7.70 11.46
N VAL A 110 -5.66 -8.48 11.14
CA VAL A 110 -5.81 -9.93 10.89
C VAL A 110 -6.01 -10.76 12.15
N SER A 111 -5.53 -10.30 13.30
CA SER A 111 -5.72 -10.99 14.58
C SER A 111 -7.15 -10.86 15.12
N GLY A 112 -7.98 -10.01 14.50
CA GLY A 112 -9.35 -9.71 14.94
C GLY A 112 -9.39 -8.83 16.20
N PRO A 113 -10.56 -8.27 16.54
CA PRO A 113 -10.73 -7.65 17.84
C PRO A 113 -10.64 -8.76 18.92
N GLY A 114 -9.75 -8.56 19.90
CA GLY A 114 -9.81 -9.32 21.16
C GLY A 114 -11.11 -9.03 21.91
#